data_AF-A0A926KDU8-F1
#
_entry.id   AF-A0A926KDU8-F1
#
_cell.length_a   1.000
_cell.length_b   1.000
_cell.length_c   1.000
_cell.angle_alpha   90.00
_cell.angle_beta   90.00
_cell.angle_gamma   90.00
#
_symmetry.space_group_name_H-M   'P 1'
#
loop_
_entity.id
_entity.type
_entity.pdbx_description
1 polymer ?
#
loop_
_entity_poly.entity_id
_entity_poly.type
_entity_poly.pdbx_seq_one_letter_code
_entity_poly.pdbx_strand_id
1 'polypeptide(L)'
;MTTTHTTSSSADTERCARLARFGTDTKIRVWYVDPPWDIAQKGKRGAIQHYDLMTLERIKQMGPLIQELSDENATLLMWVTNAALPAGLDVLRDWGFEFKSHAAWDKYYMGLGTYFRSSHETLLHGVRGKAPFKYRAQRSTLLFPRTEHSRKPDEMIPLIERILDGPYAELFARRRPNSRSQWLVWGNEVDSDFMLPGYPVPSDAKFTQLPEAGGGGPRDD
;
A
#
# COMPACT_ATOMS: atom_id res chain seq x y z
N MET A 1 6.61 26.13 37.08
CA MET A 1 6.47 25.01 36.14
C MET A 1 5.77 25.55 34.91
N THR A 2 6.51 25.81 33.85
CA THR A 2 6.00 26.49 32.66
C THR A 2 5.37 25.45 31.74
N THR A 3 4.05 25.41 31.71
CA THR A 3 3.28 24.59 30.78
C THR A 3 3.46 25.16 29.37
N THR A 4 4.26 24.50 28.54
CA THR A 4 4.35 24.81 27.11
C THR A 4 3.06 24.36 26.43
N HIS A 5 2.15 25.30 26.18
CA HIS A 5 1.06 25.10 25.23
C HIS A 5 1.65 25.09 23.82
N THR A 6 1.75 23.90 23.23
CA THR A 6 2.02 23.75 21.79
C THR A 6 0.77 24.19 21.03
N THR A 7 0.78 25.41 20.49
CA THR A 7 -0.24 25.89 19.56
C THR A 7 -0.09 25.13 18.24
N SER A 8 -0.99 24.18 17.97
CA SER A 8 -1.14 23.53 16.66
C SER A 8 -1.41 24.60 15.60
N SER A 9 -0.68 24.59 14.48
CA SER A 9 -0.84 25.57 13.41
C SER A 9 -2.13 25.34 12.61
N SER A 10 -2.66 26.37 11.93
CA SER A 10 -3.87 26.22 11.09
C SER A 10 -3.70 25.19 9.97
N ALA A 11 -2.48 25.05 9.44
CA ALA A 11 -2.13 24.05 8.43
C ALA A 11 -2.17 22.62 8.98
N ASP A 12 -1.75 22.40 10.23
CA ASP A 12 -1.83 21.10 10.89
C ASP A 12 -3.28 20.71 11.16
N THR A 13 -4.11 21.66 11.56
CA THR A 13 -5.56 21.46 11.76
C THR A 13 -6.26 21.10 10.44
N GLU A 14 -5.96 21.81 9.35
CA GLU A 14 -6.54 21.52 8.03
C GLU A 14 -6.09 20.15 7.50
N ARG A 15 -4.81 19.79 7.71
CA ARG A 15 -4.27 18.47 7.37
C ARG A 15 -4.97 17.35 8.14
N CYS A 16 -5.12 17.49 9.47
CA CYS A 16 -5.81 16.50 10.29
C CYS A 16 -7.28 16.34 9.86
N ALA A 17 -7.97 17.45 9.59
CA ALA A 17 -9.34 17.42 9.11
C ALA A 17 -9.47 16.71 7.75
N ARG A 18 -8.50 16.90 6.85
CA ARG A 18 -8.49 16.23 5.54
C ARG A 18 -8.24 14.73 5.66
N LEU A 19 -7.36 14.31 6.57
CA LEU A 19 -7.02 12.90 6.75
C LEU A 19 -8.08 12.13 7.55
N ALA A 20 -8.87 12.81 8.38
CA ALA A 20 -9.92 12.21 9.20
C ALA A 20 -10.90 11.34 8.40
N ARG A 21 -11.20 11.69 7.15
CA ARG A 21 -12.08 10.90 6.26
C ARG A 21 -11.53 9.50 5.93
N PHE A 22 -10.24 9.29 6.13
CA PHE A 22 -9.57 7.99 5.98
C PHE A 22 -9.41 7.27 7.33
N GLY A 23 -9.86 7.83 8.45
CA GLY A 23 -9.69 7.22 9.77
C GLY A 23 -8.24 7.23 10.27
N THR A 24 -7.40 8.14 9.75
CA THR A 24 -6.00 8.31 10.16
C THR A 24 -5.61 9.79 10.17
N ASP A 25 -4.57 10.17 10.90
CA ASP A 25 -3.95 11.50 10.90
C ASP A 25 -2.55 11.50 10.23
N THR A 26 -2.11 10.32 9.78
CA THR A 26 -0.74 10.08 9.37
C THR A 26 -0.60 10.10 7.85
N LYS A 27 0.40 10.84 7.35
CA LYS A 27 0.80 10.79 5.94
C LYS A 27 1.76 9.63 5.72
N ILE A 28 1.57 8.92 4.61
CA ILE A 28 2.32 7.71 4.31
C ILE A 28 3.52 8.05 3.44
N ARG A 29 4.71 7.60 3.87
CA ARG A 29 5.97 7.81 3.15
C ARG A 29 6.42 6.59 2.37
N VAL A 30 5.97 5.40 2.77
CA VAL A 30 6.32 4.14 2.12
C VAL A 30 5.07 3.31 1.91
N TRP A 31 4.72 3.10 0.64
CA TRP A 31 3.65 2.20 0.24
C TRP A 31 4.23 0.87 -0.21
N TYR A 32 3.71 -0.24 0.33
CA TYR A 32 3.97 -1.59 -0.13
C TYR A 32 2.66 -2.19 -0.64
N VAL A 33 2.63 -2.62 -1.90
CA VAL A 33 1.37 -2.85 -2.61
C VAL A 33 1.42 -4.18 -3.37
N ASP A 34 0.43 -5.04 -3.17
CA ASP A 34 0.24 -6.28 -3.94
C ASP A 34 -1.17 -6.33 -4.56
N PRO A 35 -1.44 -5.57 -5.65
CA PRO A 35 -2.79 -5.45 -6.18
C PRO A 35 -3.35 -6.80 -6.66
N PRO A 36 -4.66 -7.05 -6.48
CA PRO A 36 -5.33 -8.25 -6.99
C PRO A 36 -5.63 -8.13 -8.49
N TRP A 37 -4.56 -8.07 -9.30
CA TRP A 37 -4.61 -7.85 -10.75
C TRP A 37 -5.57 -8.81 -11.46
N ASP A 38 -6.51 -8.29 -12.27
CA ASP A 38 -7.38 -9.14 -13.08
C ASP A 38 -6.76 -9.60 -14.43
N ILE A 39 -5.57 -9.09 -14.75
CA ILE A 39 -4.85 -9.28 -16.01
C ILE A 39 -4.23 -10.67 -16.09
N ALA A 40 -4.65 -11.44 -17.11
CA ALA A 40 -4.18 -12.81 -17.34
C ALA A 40 -4.39 -13.76 -16.13
N GLN A 41 -5.33 -13.42 -15.24
CA GLN A 41 -5.67 -14.22 -14.05
C GLN A 41 -7.01 -14.95 -14.16
N LYS A 42 -7.69 -14.87 -15.32
CA LYS A 42 -8.98 -15.49 -15.58
C LYS A 42 -8.78 -16.82 -16.31
N GLY A 43 -8.61 -17.91 -15.56
CA GLY A 43 -8.44 -19.27 -16.10
C GLY A 43 -8.33 -20.33 -15.01
N LYS A 44 -8.36 -21.62 -15.37
CA LYS A 44 -8.32 -22.76 -14.41
C LYS A 44 -7.12 -22.78 -13.46
N ARG A 45 -6.06 -22.01 -13.76
CA ARG A 45 -4.83 -21.88 -12.97
C ARG A 45 -4.52 -20.42 -12.58
N GLY A 46 -5.48 -19.52 -12.79
CA GLY A 46 -5.33 -18.09 -12.52
C GLY A 46 -5.84 -17.72 -11.13
N ALA A 47 -5.42 -16.54 -10.66
CA ALA A 47 -5.74 -16.06 -9.32
C ALA A 47 -7.25 -15.92 -9.00
N ILE A 48 -8.12 -15.87 -10.02
CA ILE A 48 -9.59 -15.84 -9.84
C ILE A 48 -10.14 -17.00 -9.00
N GLN A 49 -9.41 -18.12 -8.92
CA GLN A 49 -9.81 -19.28 -8.13
C GLN A 49 -9.50 -19.11 -6.63
N HIS A 50 -8.79 -18.05 -6.23
CA HIS A 50 -8.24 -17.88 -4.90
C HIS A 50 -8.73 -16.61 -4.18
N TYR A 51 -9.03 -15.53 -4.89
CA TYR A 51 -9.55 -14.27 -4.33
C TYR A 51 -10.24 -13.42 -5.39
N ASP A 52 -11.08 -12.47 -4.96
CA ASP A 52 -11.73 -11.51 -5.83
C ASP A 52 -10.70 -10.59 -6.49
N LEU A 53 -10.76 -10.53 -7.82
CA LEU A 53 -9.88 -9.68 -8.63
C LEU A 53 -10.44 -8.26 -8.73
N MET A 54 -9.56 -7.28 -8.85
CA MET A 54 -9.92 -5.89 -9.09
C MET A 54 -9.53 -5.49 -10.51
N THR A 55 -10.45 -4.88 -11.24
CA THR A 55 -10.17 -4.42 -12.61
C THR A 55 -9.07 -3.37 -12.60
N LEU A 56 -8.27 -3.32 -13.66
CA LEU A 56 -7.23 -2.30 -13.80
C LEU A 56 -7.79 -0.87 -13.64
N GLU A 57 -8.94 -0.58 -14.26
CA GLU A 57 -9.57 0.73 -14.10
C GLU A 57 -9.89 1.05 -12.64
N ARG A 58 -10.39 0.06 -11.88
CA ARG A 58 -10.71 0.23 -10.47
C ARG A 58 -9.46 0.46 -9.62
N ILE A 59 -8.36 -0.23 -9.92
CA ILE A 59 -7.06 0.01 -9.27
C ILE A 59 -6.56 1.44 -9.58
N LYS A 60 -6.63 1.87 -10.85
CA LYS A 60 -6.19 3.22 -11.27
C LYS A 60 -7.01 4.32 -10.59
N GLN A 61 -8.32 4.11 -10.42
CA GLN A 61 -9.21 5.04 -9.71
C GLN A 61 -8.89 5.22 -8.22
N MET A 62 -8.07 4.36 -7.61
CA MET A 62 -7.58 4.60 -6.24
C MET A 62 -6.59 5.77 -6.19
N GLY A 63 -5.99 6.13 -7.32
CA GLY A 63 -4.93 7.13 -7.44
C GLY A 63 -5.18 8.37 -6.60
N PRO A 64 -6.26 9.15 -6.82
CA PRO A 64 -6.55 10.36 -6.05
C PRO A 64 -6.50 10.17 -4.52
N LEU A 65 -7.02 9.06 -4.01
CA LEU A 65 -7.00 8.75 -2.57
C LEU A 65 -5.58 8.47 -2.09
N ILE A 66 -4.81 7.69 -2.85
CA ILE A 66 -3.40 7.41 -2.54
C ILE A 66 -2.56 8.70 -2.59
N GLN A 67 -2.81 9.57 -3.57
CA GLN A 67 -2.12 10.86 -3.66
C GLN A 67 -2.38 11.72 -2.44
N GLU A 68 -3.63 11.73 -1.96
CA GLU A 68 -4.04 12.52 -0.80
C GLU A 68 -3.55 11.93 0.52
N LEU A 69 -3.38 10.62 0.64
CA LEU A 69 -2.78 9.98 1.82
C LEU A 69 -1.24 10.02 1.82
N SER A 70 -0.62 10.18 0.66
CA SER A 70 0.84 10.21 0.53
C SER A 70 1.44 11.49 1.08
N ASP A 71 2.63 11.35 1.67
CA ASP A 71 3.55 12.46 1.90
C ASP A 71 4.01 13.07 0.56
N GLU A 72 4.51 14.31 0.59
CA GLU A 72 5.09 14.97 -0.59
C GLU A 72 6.32 14.22 -1.12
N ASN A 73 7.05 13.53 -0.23
CA ASN A 73 8.24 12.75 -0.53
C ASN A 73 8.01 11.29 -0.13
N ALA A 74 7.39 10.52 -1.03
CA ALA A 74 6.97 9.15 -0.77
C ALA A 74 7.54 8.15 -1.79
N THR A 75 7.73 6.92 -1.34
CA THR A 75 8.12 5.76 -2.16
C THR A 75 6.97 4.78 -2.25
N LEU A 76 6.78 4.18 -3.41
CA LEU A 76 5.82 3.10 -3.64
C LEU A 76 6.55 1.87 -4.20
N LEU A 77 6.37 0.73 -3.55
CA LEU A 77 6.86 -0.58 -3.95
C LEU A 77 5.68 -1.47 -4.33
N MET A 78 5.59 -1.88 -5.60
CA MET A 78 4.41 -2.60 -6.13
C MET A 78 4.78 -3.92 -6.78
N TRP A 79 4.15 -5.00 -6.32
CA TRP A 79 4.26 -6.29 -6.98
C TRP A 79 3.45 -6.33 -8.27
N VAL A 80 4.09 -6.85 -9.32
CA VAL A 80 3.45 -7.13 -10.60
C VAL A 80 3.83 -8.53 -11.07
N THR A 81 2.88 -9.19 -11.72
CA THR A 81 3.19 -10.34 -12.56
C THR A 81 3.80 -9.87 -13.89
N ASN A 82 4.44 -10.76 -14.63
CA ASN A 82 4.98 -10.43 -15.95
C ASN A 82 3.94 -9.83 -16.91
N ALA A 83 2.69 -10.33 -16.85
CA ALA A 83 1.60 -9.83 -17.67
C ALA A 83 1.05 -8.47 -17.18
N ALA A 84 1.07 -8.24 -15.86
CA ALA A 84 0.62 -6.99 -15.27
C ALA A 84 1.67 -5.87 -15.30
N LEU A 85 2.91 -6.15 -15.72
CA LEU A 85 4.01 -5.18 -15.72
C LEU A 85 3.66 -3.85 -16.44
N PRO A 86 3.12 -3.84 -17.67
CA PRO A 86 2.73 -2.59 -18.33
C PRO A 86 1.67 -1.81 -17.53
N ALA A 87 0.68 -2.53 -17.00
CA ALA A 87 -0.39 -1.95 -16.21
C ALA A 87 0.10 -1.39 -14.87
N GLY A 88 1.07 -2.04 -14.22
CA GLY A 88 1.69 -1.53 -13.00
C GLY A 88 2.43 -0.22 -13.22
N LEU A 89 3.09 -0.04 -14.36
CA LEU A 89 3.71 1.24 -14.73
C LEU A 89 2.66 2.35 -14.92
N ASP A 90 1.53 2.03 -15.56
CA ASP A 90 0.41 2.97 -15.67
C ASP A 90 -0.18 3.33 -14.30
N VAL A 91 -0.33 2.35 -13.39
CA VAL A 91 -0.85 2.57 -12.04
C VAL A 91 0.09 3.48 -11.24
N LEU A 92 1.42 3.27 -11.30
CA LEU A 92 2.38 4.18 -10.66
C LEU A 92 2.15 5.63 -11.10
N ARG A 93 2.08 5.86 -12.42
CA ARG A 93 1.85 7.20 -12.98
C ARG A 93 0.54 7.80 -12.49
N ASP A 94 -0.55 7.05 -12.56
CA ASP A 94 -1.89 7.55 -12.19
C ASP A 94 -2.04 7.78 -10.68
N TRP A 95 -1.26 7.07 -9.86
CA TRP A 95 -1.14 7.31 -8.42
C TRP A 95 -0.13 8.44 -8.09
N GLY A 96 0.48 9.06 -9.10
CA GLY A 96 1.40 10.19 -8.95
C GLY A 96 2.79 9.78 -8.43
N PHE A 97 3.28 8.62 -8.85
CA PHE A 97 4.63 8.14 -8.62
C PHE A 97 5.36 7.96 -9.96
N GLU A 98 6.57 8.50 -10.05
CA GLU A 98 7.45 8.28 -11.19
C GLU A 98 8.20 6.95 -11.03
N PHE A 99 8.17 6.09 -12.03
CA PHE A 99 8.97 4.87 -12.03
C PHE A 99 10.47 5.20 -12.01
N LYS A 100 11.22 4.59 -11.09
CA LYS A 100 12.67 4.76 -10.97
C LYS A 100 13.45 3.50 -11.30
N SER A 101 13.02 2.36 -10.77
CA SER A 101 13.71 1.08 -10.95
C SER A 101 12.79 -0.09 -10.57
N HIS A 102 13.31 -1.31 -10.58
CA HIS A 102 12.62 -2.49 -10.06
C HIS A 102 13.58 -3.43 -9.33
N ALA A 103 13.01 -4.32 -8.53
CA ALA A 103 13.66 -5.53 -8.03
C ALA A 103 12.96 -6.77 -8.61
N ALA A 104 13.66 -7.89 -8.67
CA ALA A 104 13.13 -9.17 -9.12
C ALA A 104 13.32 -10.20 -8.01
N TRP A 105 12.22 -10.77 -7.53
CA TRP A 105 12.24 -11.88 -6.59
C TRP A 105 12.43 -13.19 -7.33
N ASP A 106 13.64 -13.75 -7.24
CA ASP A 106 13.94 -15.08 -7.76
C ASP A 106 13.24 -16.13 -6.90
N LYS A 107 12.40 -16.92 -7.55
CA LYS A 107 11.61 -17.96 -6.91
C LYS A 107 12.32 -19.30 -6.84
N TYR A 108 13.50 -19.44 -7.44
CA TYR A 108 14.31 -20.67 -7.52
C TYR A 108 13.67 -21.85 -8.26
N TYR A 109 12.55 -21.64 -8.94
CA TYR A 109 11.91 -22.67 -9.75
C TYR A 109 11.34 -22.08 -11.05
N MET A 110 11.16 -22.97 -12.02
CA MET A 110 10.59 -22.64 -13.32
C MET A 110 9.05 -22.70 -13.26
N GLY A 111 8.40 -21.55 -13.33
CA GLY A 111 6.95 -21.42 -13.39
C GLY A 111 6.38 -21.56 -14.81
N LEU A 112 5.15 -21.10 -14.99
CA LEU A 112 4.43 -21.09 -16.27
C LEU A 112 5.01 -20.05 -17.25
N GLY A 113 4.72 -20.20 -18.53
CA GLY A 113 5.07 -19.24 -19.58
C GLY A 113 5.12 -19.90 -20.96
N THR A 114 4.75 -19.14 -21.99
CA THR A 114 4.71 -19.60 -23.39
C THR A 114 6.05 -19.44 -24.09
N TYR A 115 6.74 -18.32 -23.87
CA TYR A 115 8.04 -18.01 -24.48
C TYR A 115 9.16 -18.18 -23.45
N PHE A 116 9.26 -17.22 -22.52
CA PHE A 116 10.08 -17.36 -21.33
C PHE A 116 9.26 -18.00 -20.20
N ARG A 117 9.91 -18.87 -19.44
CA ARG A 117 9.30 -19.49 -18.26
C ARG A 117 9.48 -18.57 -17.07
N SER A 118 8.39 -18.25 -16.39
CA SER A 118 8.40 -17.29 -15.27
C SER A 118 9.14 -17.88 -14.07
N SER A 119 10.32 -17.36 -13.74
CA SER A 119 11.10 -17.76 -12.56
C SER A 119 11.16 -16.71 -11.47
N HIS A 120 10.57 -15.54 -11.69
CA HIS A 120 10.58 -14.44 -10.74
C HIS A 120 9.25 -13.68 -10.72
N GLU A 121 9.07 -12.86 -9.69
CA GLU A 121 8.08 -11.77 -9.66
C GLU A 121 8.80 -10.42 -9.58
N THR A 122 8.20 -9.39 -10.17
CA THR A 122 8.80 -8.05 -10.25
C THR A 122 8.19 -7.14 -9.20
N LEU A 123 9.04 -6.42 -8.46
CA LEU A 123 8.67 -5.35 -7.55
C LEU A 123 9.08 -4.01 -8.16
N LEU A 124 8.11 -3.23 -8.62
CA LEU A 124 8.34 -1.89 -9.14
C LEU A 124 8.68 -0.93 -8.01
N HIS A 125 9.55 0.04 -8.29
CA HIS A 125 9.91 1.14 -7.39
C HIS A 125 9.53 2.48 -8.04
N GLY A 126 8.49 3.11 -7.49
CA GLY A 126 8.02 4.43 -7.84
C GLY A 126 8.36 5.47 -6.76
N VAL A 127 8.60 6.72 -7.17
CA VAL A 127 8.94 7.82 -6.28
C VAL A 127 8.08 9.04 -6.56
N ARG A 128 7.58 9.66 -5.50
CA ARG A 128 6.95 10.98 -5.48
C ARG A 128 7.90 11.97 -4.82
N GLY A 129 8.05 13.15 -5.42
CA GLY A 129 8.95 14.19 -4.92
C GLY A 129 10.42 13.72 -4.85
N LYS A 130 11.09 14.02 -3.75
CA LYS A 130 12.49 13.67 -3.46
C LYS A 130 12.57 12.69 -2.29
N ALA A 131 11.82 11.58 -2.36
CA ALA A 131 11.80 10.57 -1.31
C ALA A 131 13.21 10.04 -0.97
N PRO A 132 13.62 10.07 0.32
CA PRO A 132 14.94 9.59 0.72
C PRO A 132 15.04 8.07 0.66
N PHE A 133 16.21 7.57 0.30
CA PHE A 133 16.56 6.15 0.35
C PHE A 133 17.68 5.96 1.39
N LYS A 134 17.42 5.14 2.40
CA LYS A 134 18.29 4.99 3.58
C LYS A 134 19.55 4.19 3.29
N TYR A 135 19.41 3.02 2.65
CA TYR A 135 20.52 2.11 2.35
C TYR A 135 20.56 1.77 0.85
N ARG A 136 21.64 2.16 0.15
CA ARG A 136 21.73 2.12 -1.32
C ARG A 136 22.46 0.92 -1.90
N ALA A 137 23.00 0.03 -1.08
CA ALA A 137 23.73 -1.17 -1.54
C ALA A 137 22.87 -2.44 -1.50
N GLN A 138 21.54 -2.30 -1.55
CA GLN A 138 20.64 -3.44 -1.68
C GLN A 138 20.62 -3.93 -3.14
N ARG A 139 20.90 -5.22 -3.34
CA ARG A 139 20.79 -5.84 -4.68
C ARG A 139 19.33 -5.87 -5.14
N SER A 140 19.12 -5.62 -6.43
CA SER A 140 17.79 -5.69 -7.06
C SER A 140 17.31 -7.13 -7.28
N THR A 141 18.19 -8.13 -7.27
CA THR A 141 17.79 -9.53 -7.19
C THR A 141 17.50 -9.91 -5.74
N LEU A 142 16.26 -10.29 -5.46
CA LEU A 142 15.79 -10.72 -4.14
C LEU A 142 15.82 -12.25 -4.10
N LEU A 143 16.57 -12.77 -3.13
CA LEU A 143 16.90 -14.18 -2.99
C LEU A 143 16.20 -14.73 -1.75
N PHE A 144 14.88 -14.89 -1.84
CA PHE A 144 14.03 -15.32 -0.73
C PHE A 144 13.27 -16.60 -1.09
N PRO A 145 13.13 -17.55 -0.16
CA PRO A 145 12.42 -18.80 -0.44
C PRO A 145 10.93 -18.53 -0.68
N ARG A 146 10.35 -19.24 -1.65
CA ARG A 146 8.89 -19.26 -1.78
C ARG A 146 8.28 -20.15 -0.69
N THR A 147 7.18 -19.66 -0.12
CA THR A 147 6.33 -20.42 0.79
C THR A 147 5.04 -20.86 0.08
N GLU A 148 3.88 -20.37 0.51
CA GLU A 148 2.57 -20.71 -0.03
C GLU A 148 2.32 -20.05 -1.40
N HIS A 149 1.31 -20.55 -2.13
CA HIS A 149 0.96 -19.97 -3.43
C HIS A 149 0.51 -18.50 -3.28
N SER A 150 1.01 -17.63 -4.15
CA SER A 150 0.74 -16.18 -4.16
C SER A 150 1.17 -15.41 -2.89
N ARG A 151 1.85 -16.05 -1.92
CA ARG A 151 2.37 -15.38 -0.73
C ARG A 151 3.72 -14.72 -1.05
N LYS A 152 3.80 -13.40 -0.83
CA LYS A 152 5.05 -12.64 -0.95
C LYS A 152 5.98 -12.94 0.24
N PRO A 153 7.31 -12.81 0.07
CA PRO A 153 8.27 -13.16 1.13
C PRO A 153 8.11 -12.31 2.38
N ASP A 154 8.16 -12.95 3.55
CA ASP A 154 8.14 -12.28 4.85
C ASP A 154 9.39 -11.41 5.08
N GLU A 155 10.47 -11.72 4.38
CA GLU A 155 11.75 -11.00 4.40
C GLU A 155 11.66 -9.60 3.77
N MET A 156 10.58 -9.31 3.04
CA MET A 156 10.37 -7.99 2.44
C MET A 156 10.18 -6.91 3.47
N ILE A 157 9.48 -7.18 4.56
CA ILE A 157 9.21 -6.20 5.61
C ILE A 157 10.52 -5.69 6.26
N PRO A 158 11.39 -6.55 6.82
CA PRO A 158 12.67 -6.08 7.35
C PRO A 158 13.62 -5.53 6.27
N LEU A 159 13.51 -6.00 5.01
CA LEU A 159 14.26 -5.39 3.92
C LEU A 159 13.83 -3.94 3.70
N ILE A 160 12.52 -3.67 3.61
CA ILE A 160 11.95 -2.34 3.39
C ILE A 160 12.37 -1.39 4.51
N GLU A 161 12.26 -1.80 5.77
CA GLU A 161 12.65 -0.98 6.94
C GLU A 161 14.15 -0.66 6.98
N ARG A 162 14.99 -1.51 6.38
CA ARG A 162 16.42 -1.25 6.23
C ARG A 162 16.71 -0.22 5.13
N ILE A 163 15.91 -0.19 4.05
CA ILE A 163 16.17 0.66 2.88
C ILE A 163 15.38 1.97 2.86
N LEU A 164 14.30 2.07 3.64
CA LEU A 164 13.37 3.20 3.66
C LEU A 164 12.90 3.49 5.09
N ASP A 165 12.65 4.77 5.40
CA ASP A 165 12.06 5.20 6.66
C ASP A 165 10.58 5.55 6.46
N GLY A 166 9.72 5.01 7.33
CA GLY A 166 8.28 5.21 7.31
C GLY A 166 7.82 6.64 7.68
N PRO A 167 6.51 6.87 7.88
CA PRO A 167 5.46 5.86 8.10
C PRO A 167 5.19 4.92 6.92
N TYR A 168 4.89 3.65 7.24
CA TYR A 168 4.68 2.58 6.26
C TYR A 168 3.19 2.25 6.12
N ALA A 169 2.76 1.90 4.91
CA ALA A 169 1.46 1.27 4.69
C ALA A 169 1.54 0.10 3.71
N GLU A 170 0.80 -0.97 4.02
CA GLU A 170 0.59 -2.12 3.14
C GLU A 170 -0.84 -2.11 2.59
N LEU A 171 -0.98 -2.11 1.26
CA LEU A 171 -2.26 -2.19 0.56
C LEU A 171 -2.51 -3.58 0.00
N PHE A 172 -3.78 -3.99 0.05
CA PHE A 172 -4.24 -5.33 -0.29
C PHE A 172 -3.62 -6.41 0.60
N ALA A 173 -3.34 -6.03 1.85
CA ALA A 173 -2.78 -6.92 2.85
C ALA A 173 -3.77 -8.03 3.21
N ARG A 174 -3.26 -9.22 3.46
CA ARG A 174 -4.03 -10.39 3.93
C ARG A 174 -3.70 -10.79 5.36
N ARG A 175 -2.71 -10.12 5.95
CA ARG A 175 -2.19 -10.36 7.30
C ARG A 175 -1.39 -9.15 7.75
N ARG A 176 -1.12 -9.08 9.05
CA ARG A 176 -0.22 -8.08 9.61
C ARG A 176 1.23 -8.37 9.22
N PRO A 177 2.04 -7.34 8.95
CA PRO A 177 3.47 -7.50 8.70
C PRO A 177 4.18 -8.01 9.95
N ASN A 178 5.22 -8.81 9.76
CA ASN A 178 6.11 -9.32 10.81
C ASN A 178 7.09 -8.23 11.29
N SER A 179 6.55 -7.14 11.84
CA SER A 179 7.33 -5.99 12.29
C SER A 179 6.93 -5.50 13.67
N ARG A 180 7.86 -4.77 14.31
CA ARG A 180 7.60 -3.92 15.50
C ARG A 180 7.40 -2.45 15.14
N SER A 181 7.67 -2.07 13.90
CA SER A 181 7.42 -0.73 13.37
C SER A 181 5.91 -0.53 13.14
N GLN A 182 5.47 0.73 13.16
CA GLN A 182 4.07 1.04 12.87
C GLN A 182 3.82 0.94 11.36
N TRP A 183 3.12 -0.13 10.96
CA TRP A 183 2.61 -0.34 9.62
C TRP A 183 1.10 -0.18 9.63
N LEU A 184 0.59 0.75 8.83
CA LEU A 184 -0.82 0.81 8.51
C LEU A 184 -1.14 -0.28 7.49
N VAL A 185 -2.17 -1.08 7.72
CA VAL A 185 -2.60 -2.11 6.76
C VAL A 185 -3.98 -1.81 6.23
N TRP A 186 -4.21 -2.13 4.97
CA TRP A 186 -5.54 -2.08 4.36
C TRP A 186 -5.75 -3.28 3.44
N GLY A 187 -6.85 -3.99 3.61
CA GLY A 187 -7.19 -5.13 2.75
C GLY A 187 -8.45 -5.89 3.22
N ASN A 188 -8.99 -6.71 2.33
CA ASN A 188 -10.25 -7.43 2.55
C ASN A 188 -10.15 -8.60 3.54
N GLU A 189 -8.93 -9.09 3.80
CA GLU A 189 -8.68 -10.29 4.62
C GLU A 189 -7.90 -9.97 5.89
N VAL A 190 -7.82 -8.68 6.27
CA VAL A 190 -7.14 -8.22 7.48
C VAL A 190 -7.94 -7.09 8.12
N ASP A 191 -7.83 -6.97 9.45
CA ASP A 191 -8.38 -5.82 10.16
C ASP A 191 -7.60 -4.55 9.78
N SER A 192 -8.17 -3.70 8.93
CA SER A 192 -7.51 -2.54 8.30
C SER A 192 -7.37 -1.36 9.26
N ASP A 193 -6.27 -0.59 9.22
CA ASP A 193 -6.02 0.54 10.13
C ASP A 193 -6.58 1.88 9.65
N PHE A 194 -6.98 1.96 8.40
CA PHE A 194 -7.56 3.13 7.77
C PHE A 194 -8.61 2.71 6.74
N MET A 195 -9.35 3.68 6.21
CA MET A 195 -10.35 3.49 5.17
C MET A 195 -9.91 4.12 3.85
N LEU A 196 -10.46 3.61 2.74
CA LEU A 196 -10.37 4.24 1.44
C LEU A 196 -11.81 4.48 0.93
N PRO A 197 -12.34 5.72 0.97
CA PRO A 197 -13.72 5.99 0.56
C PRO A 197 -14.04 5.44 -0.84
N GLY A 198 -15.13 4.68 -0.94
CA GLY A 198 -15.53 3.98 -2.15
C GLY A 198 -14.90 2.60 -2.34
N TYR A 199 -13.94 2.20 -1.52
CA TYR A 199 -13.30 0.88 -1.55
C TYR A 199 -13.57 0.18 -0.20
N PRO A 200 -14.80 -0.34 0.01
CA PRO A 200 -15.16 -0.90 1.29
C PRO A 200 -14.39 -2.19 1.58
N VAL A 201 -13.93 -2.34 2.82
CA VAL A 201 -13.37 -3.59 3.35
C VAL A 201 -14.16 -4.04 4.59
N PRO A 202 -14.16 -5.32 4.98
CA PRO A 202 -15.00 -5.82 6.07
C PRO A 202 -14.80 -5.07 7.41
N SER A 203 -13.60 -4.59 7.69
CA SER A 203 -13.28 -3.85 8.92
C SER A 203 -13.79 -2.41 8.94
N ASP A 204 -14.36 -1.88 7.85
CA ASP A 204 -14.74 -0.46 7.77
C ASP A 204 -15.80 -0.05 8.81
N ALA A 205 -16.60 -1.01 9.27
CA ALA A 205 -17.62 -0.79 10.30
C ALA A 205 -17.07 -0.22 11.63
N LYS A 206 -15.76 -0.34 11.90
CA LYS A 206 -15.15 0.22 13.11
C LYS A 206 -14.89 1.74 13.02
N PHE A 207 -14.83 2.28 11.81
CA PHE A 207 -14.56 3.70 11.59
C PHE A 207 -15.85 4.52 11.42
N THR A 208 -16.96 3.86 11.08
CA THR A 208 -18.31 4.48 11.06
C THR A 208 -18.89 4.72 12.46
N GLN A 209 -18.20 4.27 13.53
CA GLN A 209 -18.56 4.53 14.92
C GLN A 209 -17.82 5.72 15.57
N LEU A 210 -17.06 6.51 14.79
CA LEU A 210 -16.54 7.78 15.32
C LEU A 210 -17.73 8.69 15.62
N PRO A 211 -17.89 9.20 16.87
CA PRO A 211 -19.04 10.03 17.21
C PRO A 211 -19.06 11.24 16.29
N GLU A 212 -20.21 11.56 15.71
CA GLU A 212 -20.44 12.91 15.21
C GLU A 212 -20.03 13.88 16.31
N ALA A 213 -19.08 14.76 15.99
CA ALA A 213 -18.60 15.76 16.92
C ALA A 213 -19.80 16.57 17.44
N GLY A 214 -20.20 16.29 18.68
CA GLY A 214 -21.00 17.14 19.56
C GLY A 214 -22.07 18.01 18.89
N GLY A 215 -23.15 17.41 18.42
CA GLY A 215 -24.43 18.09 18.23
C GLY A 215 -25.12 18.40 19.57
N GLY A 216 -24.43 19.07 20.49
CA GLY A 216 -25.00 19.61 21.71
C GLY A 216 -25.71 20.94 21.43
N GLY A 217 -26.87 20.88 20.78
CA GLY A 217 -27.83 21.99 20.72
C GLY A 217 -28.69 22.04 21.99
N PRO A 218 -29.17 23.23 22.40
CA PRO A 218 -29.60 23.51 23.76
C PRO A 218 -30.83 22.70 24.16
N ARG A 219 -30.85 22.28 25.44
CA ARG A 219 -32.10 21.91 26.09
C ARG A 219 -32.86 23.20 26.35
N ASP A 220 -33.90 23.44 25.56
CA ASP A 220 -34.97 24.31 25.95
C ASP A 220 -35.91 23.51 26.89
N ASP A 221 -36.32 24.18 27.96
CA ASP A 221 -37.18 23.81 29.12
C ASP A 221 -36.58 23.06 30.34
#